data_AF-A0A2M7FV43-F1
#
_entry.id   AF-A0A2M7FV43-F1
#
_cell.length_a   1.000
_cell.length_b   1.000
_cell.length_c   1.000
_cell.angle_alpha   90.00
_cell.angle_beta   90.00
_cell.angle_gamma   90.00
#
_symmetry.space_group_name_H-M   'P 1'
#
loop_
_entity.id
_entity.type
_entity.pdbx_description
1 polymer ?
#
loop_
_entity_poly.entity_id
_entity_poly.type
_entity_poly.pdbx_seq_one_letter_code
_entity_poly.pdbx_strand_id
1 'polypeptide(L)' 'MSTALNAPVVSRLSDADMQAVPTALARAALRAREVAARTGTPLVVARNGKLIEAVVQPDLAAVGNSVARKH' A
#
# COMPACT_ATOMS: atom_id res chain seq x y z
N MET A 1 3.96 19.22 -8.55
CA MET A 1 3.89 18.01 -9.39
C MET A 1 4.98 17.05 -8.91
N SER A 2 4.70 16.21 -7.90
CA SER A 2 5.73 15.35 -7.28
C SER A 2 5.56 13.89 -7.71
N THR A 3 6.05 13.58 -8.91
CA THR A 3 6.11 12.23 -9.49
C THR A 3 7.39 11.51 -9.05
N ALA A 4 7.55 11.26 -7.75
CA ALA A 4 8.75 10.58 -7.22
C ALA A 4 8.51 9.12 -6.78
N LEU A 5 7.31 8.56 -7.00
CA LEU A 5 6.93 7.25 -6.44
C LEU A 5 6.47 6.27 -7.52
N ASN A 6 7.33 5.91 -8.47
CA ASN A 6 7.10 4.66 -9.22
C ASN A 6 8.36 4.06 -9.84
N ALA A 7 9.50 4.10 -9.13
CA ALA A 7 10.62 3.26 -9.52
C ALA A 7 10.26 1.80 -9.13
N PRO A 8 10.35 0.83 -10.05
CA PRO A 8 10.13 -0.56 -9.71
C PRO A 8 11.13 -0.98 -8.63
N VAL A 9 10.62 -1.52 -7.51
CA VAL A 9 11.46 -2.13 -6.49
C VAL A 9 11.94 -3.45 -7.06
N VAL A 10 13.21 -3.51 -7.48
CA VAL A 10 13.83 -4.71 -8.03
C VAL A 10 14.69 -5.36 -6.95
N SER A 11 14.58 -6.67 -6.79
CA SER A 11 15.42 -7.44 -5.88
C SER A 11 16.89 -7.36 -6.34
N ARG A 12 17.82 -7.22 -5.39
CA ARG A 12 19.27 -7.27 -5.64
C ARG A 12 19.94 -8.45 -4.95
N LEU A 13 19.15 -9.38 -4.45
CA LEU A 13 19.66 -10.60 -3.83
C LEU A 13 20.30 -11.48 -4.91
N SER A 14 21.26 -12.32 -4.54
CA SER A 14 21.84 -13.31 -5.45
C SER A 14 20.94 -14.53 -5.65
N ASP A 15 20.05 -14.77 -4.69
CA ASP A 15 19.10 -15.87 -4.73
C ASP A 15 18.06 -15.65 -5.84
N ALA A 16 17.96 -16.64 -6.73
CA ALA A 16 17.05 -16.66 -7.87
C ALA A 16 15.57 -16.70 -7.42
N ASP A 17 15.25 -17.44 -6.36
CA ASP A 17 13.88 -17.59 -5.88
C ASP A 17 13.37 -16.29 -5.26
N MET A 18 14.27 -15.48 -4.70
CA MET A 18 13.94 -14.20 -4.09
C MET A 18 13.84 -13.04 -5.07
N GLN A 19 14.06 -13.24 -6.37
CA GLN A 19 13.98 -12.17 -7.37
C GLN A 19 12.57 -11.60 -7.53
N ALA A 20 11.56 -12.48 -7.49
CA ALA A 20 10.16 -12.13 -7.74
C ALA A 20 9.43 -11.56 -6.51
N VAL A 21 10.08 -11.55 -5.34
CA VAL A 21 9.47 -11.15 -4.06
C VAL A 21 8.86 -9.75 -4.10
N PRO A 22 9.53 -8.69 -4.62
CA PRO A 22 8.94 -7.35 -4.66
C PRO A 22 7.63 -7.29 -5.44
N THR A 23 7.57 -7.96 -6.61
CA THR A 23 6.37 -8.03 -7.45
C THR A 23 5.25 -8.82 -6.77
N ALA A 24 5.58 -9.93 -6.10
CA ALA A 24 4.61 -10.70 -5.33
C ALA A 24 4.02 -9.87 -4.18
N LEU A 25 4.86 -9.14 -3.45
CA LEU A 25 4.43 -8.30 -2.33
C LEU A 25 3.56 -7.13 -2.80
N ALA A 26 3.89 -6.50 -3.93
CA ALA A 26 3.05 -5.44 -4.51
C ALA A 26 1.64 -5.94 -4.86
N ARG A 27 1.54 -7.13 -5.46
CA ARG A 27 0.26 -7.78 -5.77
C ARG A 27 -0.53 -8.12 -4.51
N ALA A 28 0.13 -8.68 -3.50
CA ALA A 28 -0.50 -9.00 -2.22
C ALA A 28 -1.03 -7.75 -1.52
N ALA A 29 -0.26 -6.66 -1.51
CA ALA A 29 -0.66 -5.39 -0.93
C ALA A 29 -1.87 -4.77 -1.65
N LEU A 30 -1.93 -4.87 -2.99
CA LEU A 30 -3.10 -4.43 -3.76
C LEU A 30 -4.35 -5.22 -3.36
N ARG A 31 -4.26 -6.55 -3.36
CA ARG A 31 -5.37 -7.43 -2.94
C ARG A 31 -5.82 -7.17 -1.51
N ALA A 32 -4.90 -6.95 -0.58
CA ALA A 32 -5.22 -6.63 0.80
C ALA A 32 -6.06 -5.34 0.91
N ARG A 33 -5.73 -4.30 0.12
CA ARG A 33 -6.52 -3.05 0.06
C ARG A 33 -7.91 -3.27 -0.52
N GLU A 34 -8.02 -4.06 -1.57
CA GLU A 34 -9.32 -4.42 -2.15
C GLU A 34 -10.20 -5.17 -1.15
N VAL A 35 -9.63 -6.14 -0.42
CA VAL A 35 -10.35 -6.87 0.64
C VAL A 35 -10.77 -5.92 1.74
N ALA A 36 -9.85 -5.12 2.28
CA ALA A 36 -10.11 -4.14 3.33
C ALA A 36 -11.23 -3.15 2.95
N ALA A 37 -11.25 -2.67 1.71
CA ALA A 37 -12.30 -1.80 1.20
C ALA A 37 -13.68 -2.48 1.16
N ARG A 38 -13.73 -3.78 0.84
CA ARG A 38 -14.98 -4.56 0.77
C ARG A 38 -15.50 -4.97 2.14
N THR A 39 -14.61 -5.33 3.06
CA THR A 39 -14.98 -5.90 4.37
C THR A 39 -14.99 -4.87 5.49
N GLY A 40 -14.52 -3.64 5.24
CA GLY A 40 -14.29 -2.64 6.28
C GLY A 40 -13.15 -3.00 7.23
N THR A 41 -12.33 -4.01 6.91
CA THR A 41 -11.22 -4.43 7.75
C THR A 41 -10.12 -3.35 7.73
N PRO A 42 -9.65 -2.85 8.88
CA PRO A 42 -8.54 -1.89 8.93
C PRO A 42 -7.23 -2.49 8.41
N LEU A 43 -6.42 -1.66 7.74
CA LEU A 43 -5.04 -2.01 7.37
C LEU A 43 -4.05 -1.39 8.35
N VAL A 44 -3.08 -2.17 8.83
CA VAL A 44 -1.94 -1.63 9.57
C VAL A 44 -0.87 -1.17 8.58
N VAL A 45 -0.51 0.11 8.61
CA VAL A 45 0.50 0.70 7.71
C VAL A 45 1.56 1.46 8.49
N ALA A 46 2.80 1.45 7.99
CA ALA A 46 3.86 2.31 8.50
C ALA A 46 3.75 3.70 7.86
N ARG A 47 3.62 4.74 8.68
CA ARG A 47 3.63 6.15 8.27
C ARG A 47 4.51 6.94 9.22
N ASN A 48 5.48 7.68 8.68
CA ASN A 48 6.43 8.48 9.47
C ASN A 48 7.12 7.67 10.58
N GLY A 49 7.50 6.42 10.27
CA GLY A 49 8.15 5.51 11.22
C GLY A 49 7.24 4.94 12.32
N LYS A 50 5.93 5.18 12.26
CA LYS A 50 4.94 4.64 13.22
C LYS A 50 3.96 3.72 12.51
N LEU A 51 3.54 2.66 13.20
CA LEU A 51 2.43 1.81 12.74
C LEU A 51 1.11 2.49 13.10
N ILE A 52 0.20 2.59 12.13
CA ILE A 52 -1.14 3.13 12.29
C ILE A 52 -2.16 2.22 11.63
N GLU A 53 -3.37 2.19 12.17
CA GLU A 53 -4.53 1.57 11.52
C GLU A 53 -5.16 2.57 10.55
N ALA A 54 -5.38 2.12 9.31
CA ALA A 54 -5.96 2.90 8.23
C ALA A 54 -7.21 2.21 7.70
N VAL A 55 -8.35 2.90 7.75
CA VAL A 55 -9.59 2.44 7.14
C VAL A 55 -9.58 2.81 5.66
N VAL A 56 -9.71 1.81 4.79
CA VAL A 56 -9.81 2.04 3.34
C VAL A 56 -11.28 2.30 3.00
N GLN A 57 -11.61 3.55 2.69
CA GLN A 57 -12.95 3.89 2.22
C GLN A 57 -13.05 3.59 0.72
N PRO A 58 -14.00 2.75 0.26
CA PRO A 58 -14.13 2.38 -1.15
C PRO A 58 -14.44 3.58 -2.06
N ASP A 59 -15.10 4.62 -1.55
CA ASP A 59 -15.56 5.79 -2.33
C ASP A 59 -14.46 6.86 -2.57
N LEU A 60 -13.27 6.68 -1.99
CA LEU A 60 -12.14 7.62 -2.15
C LEU A 60 -11.01 7.08 -3.05
N ALA A 61 -11.13 5.85 -3.57
CA ALA A 61 -10.13 5.29 -4.49
C ALA A 61 -10.04 6.06 -5.83
N ALA A 62 -11.01 6.93 -6.13
CA ALA A 62 -11.02 7.78 -7.32
C ALA A 62 -10.41 9.18 -7.11
N VAL A 63 -10.15 9.63 -5.87
CA VAL A 63 -9.63 10.98 -5.63
C VAL A 63 -8.39 10.91 -4.75
N GLY A 64 -7.24 11.09 -5.40
CA GLY A 64 -5.95 11.18 -4.72
C GLY A 64 -5.97 12.23 -3.61
N ASN A 65 -5.34 11.87 -2.49
CA ASN A 65 -4.95 12.76 -1.40
C ASN A 65 -6.05 13.63 -0.79
N SER A 66 -6.76 13.08 0.20
CA SER A 66 -7.31 13.90 1.27
C SER A 66 -7.23 13.13 2.59
N VAL A 67 -6.20 13.50 3.37
CA VAL A 67 -6.06 13.09 4.76
C VAL A 67 -7.17 13.81 5.53
N ALA A 68 -8.25 13.11 5.84
CA ALA A 68 -9.31 13.63 6.68
C ALA A 68 -8.77 13.85 8.11
N ARG A 69 -8.43 15.10 8.44
CA ARG A 69 -8.28 15.58 9.81
C ARG A 69 -9.68 15.56 10.44
N LYS A 70 -9.88 14.80 11.52
CA LYS A 70 -11.08 14.90 12.35
C LYS A 70 -10.81 15.88 13.51
N HIS A 71 -11.82 16.68 13.79
CA HIS A 71 -11.94 17.80 14.74
C HIS A 71 -11.40 17.52 16.15
#